data_AF-A0A1R1X4Q2-F1
#
_entry.id   AF-A0A1R1X4Q2-F1
#
_cell.length_a   1.000
_cell.length_b   1.000
_cell.length_c   1.000
_cell.angle_alpha   90.00
_cell.angle_beta   90.00
_cell.angle_gamma   90.00
#
_symmetry.space_group_name_H-M   'P 1'
#
loop_
_entity.id
_entity.type
_entity.pdbx_description
1 polymer ?
#
loop_
_entity_poly.entity_id
_entity_poly.type
_entity_poly.pdbx_seq_one_letter_code
_entity_poly.pdbx_strand_id
1 'polypeptide(L)'
;MGNNSKGMSTDLVTVATISTGNAEFRTSLRILEDQPYDVILGANFMVLAKVNYNPSKMTISFKNNGKTDIFRMKTSGNNVEQWAPLILAAEAV
;
A
#
# COMPACT_ATOMS: atom_id res chain seq x y z
N MET A 1 -20.36 -6.97 -11.82
CA MET A 1 -21.31 -6.29 -10.91
C MET A 1 -20.78 -6.44 -9.49
N GLY A 2 -20.26 -5.37 -8.90
CA GLY A 2 -19.87 -5.28 -7.50
C GLY A 2 -20.58 -4.07 -6.91
N ASN A 3 -21.41 -4.31 -5.90
CA ASN A 3 -22.27 -3.30 -5.31
C ASN A 3 -21.47 -2.43 -4.32
N ASN A 4 -20.68 -1.47 -4.82
CA ASN A 4 -19.94 -0.48 -4.01
C ASN A 4 -20.86 0.63 -3.46
N SER A 5 -22.03 0.25 -2.94
CA SER A 5 -22.97 1.17 -2.30
C SER A 5 -22.76 1.16 -0.79
N LYS A 6 -21.64 1.74 -0.33
CA LYS A 6 -21.48 2.44 0.95
C LYS A 6 -20.02 2.82 1.16
N GLY A 7 -19.80 4.08 1.51
CA GLY A 7 -18.49 4.71 1.59
C GLY A 7 -18.47 5.92 0.68
N MET A 8 -19.25 6.95 1.02
CA MET A 8 -18.96 8.27 0.47
C MET A 8 -17.51 8.57 0.85
N SER A 9 -16.62 8.58 -0.14
CA SER A 9 -15.27 9.05 0.11
C SER A 9 -15.41 10.48 0.60
N THR A 10 -14.95 10.80 1.81
CA THR A 10 -15.03 12.18 2.25
C THR A 10 -14.12 13.03 1.37
N ASP A 11 -14.45 14.31 1.19
CA ASP A 11 -13.55 15.27 0.54
C ASP A 11 -12.40 15.71 1.48
N LEU A 12 -12.33 15.11 2.67
CA LEU A 12 -11.29 15.39 3.65
C LEU A 12 -9.99 14.73 3.18
N VAL A 13 -9.06 15.59 2.79
CA VAL A 13 -7.69 15.22 2.45
C VAL A 13 -6.78 15.76 3.54
N THR A 14 -5.89 14.90 4.03
CA THR A 14 -4.83 15.28 4.97
C THR A 14 -3.47 15.04 4.34
N VAL A 15 -2.47 15.82 4.75
CA VAL A 15 -1.08 15.63 4.35
C VAL A 15 -0.33 14.99 5.50
N ALA A 16 0.24 13.81 5.27
CA ALA A 16 0.99 13.05 6.25
C ALA A 16 2.37 12.68 5.71
N THR A 17 3.30 12.38 6.62
CA THR A 17 4.59 11.78 6.27
C THR A 17 4.55 10.32 6.68
N ILE A 18 4.66 9.42 5.70
CA ILE A 18 4.72 7.98 5.92
C ILE A 18 6.18 7.57 5.99
N SER A 19 6.60 6.97 7.10
CA SER A 19 7.93 6.38 7.23
C SER A 19 7.86 4.87 7.06
N THR A 20 8.75 4.33 6.23
CA THR A 20 8.95 2.88 6.07
C THR A 20 10.18 2.39 6.85
N GLY A 21 10.68 3.18 7.79
CA GLY A 21 11.95 2.95 8.48
C GLY A 21 12.92 4.06 8.13
N ASN A 22 13.76 3.83 7.12
CA ASN A 22 14.77 4.81 6.71
C ASN A 22 14.21 5.83 5.70
N ALA A 23 13.29 5.41 4.83
CA ALA A 23 12.67 6.28 3.83
C ALA A 23 11.37 6.90 4.36
N GLU A 24 11.19 8.19 4.07
CA GLU A 24 10.04 8.98 4.47
C GLU A 24 9.37 9.59 3.24
N PHE A 25 8.04 9.63 3.22
CA PHE A 25 7.25 10.04 2.07
C PHE A 25 6.17 11.01 2.50
N ARG A 26 6.29 12.28 2.11
CA ARG A 26 5.22 13.25 2.30
C ARG A 26 4.16 13.06 1.22
N THR A 27 2.96 12.67 1.62
CA THR A 27 1.85 12.36 0.70
C THR A 27 0.52 12.88 1.24
N SER A 28 -0.43 13.10 0.35
CA SER A 28 -1.83 13.29 0.71
C SER A 28 -2.52 11.95 0.91
N LEU A 29 -3.37 11.86 1.93
CA LEU A 29 -4.26 10.74 2.20
C LEU A 29 -5.70 11.24 2.23
N ARG A 30 -6.63 10.45 1.70
CA ARG A 30 -8.06 10.71 1.82
C ARG A 30 -8.59 9.98 3.05
N ILE A 31 -9.39 10.67 3.86
CA ILE A 31 -10.02 10.08 5.04
C ILE A 31 -11.29 9.34 4.58
N LEU A 32 -11.42 8.08 5.01
CA LEU A 32 -12.55 7.22 4.67
C LEU A 32 -13.21 6.79 5.98
N GLU A 33 -14.49 7.13 6.16
CA GLU A 33 -15.22 6.88 7.42
C GLU A 33 -15.57 5.40 7.61
N ASP A 34 -15.79 4.67 6.51
CA ASP A 34 -16.16 3.24 6.51
C ASP A 34 -15.13 2.45 5.70
N GLN A 35 -13.91 2.36 6.24
CA GLN A 35 -12.84 1.54 5.68
C GLN A 35 -12.37 0.50 6.71
N PRO A 36 -12.36 -0.79 6.35
CA PRO A 36 -11.90 -1.84 7.25
C PRO A 36 -10.38 -1.86 7.46
N TYR A 37 -9.62 -1.08 6.67
CA TYR A 37 -8.18 -0.98 6.77
C TYR A 37 -7.76 0.37 7.33
N ASP A 38 -6.76 0.38 8.21
CA ASP A 38 -6.24 1.62 8.81
C ASP A 38 -5.65 2.57 7.75
N VAL A 39 -4.92 2.02 6.77
CA VAL A 39 -4.28 2.78 5.70
C VAL A 39 -4.25 1.97 4.41
N ILE A 40 -4.71 2.57 3.31
CA ILE A 40 -4.54 2.03 1.95
C ILE A 40 -3.50 2.86 1.21
N LEU A 41 -2.44 2.20 0.73
CA LEU A 41 -1.42 2.81 -0.11
C LEU A 41 -1.73 2.54 -1.58
N GLY A 42 -2.46 3.47 -2.21
CA GLY A 42 -2.85 3.37 -3.61
C GLY A 42 -1.74 3.68 -4.62
N ALA A 43 -2.10 3.63 -5.91
CA ALA A 43 -1.18 3.81 -7.04
C ALA A 43 -0.30 5.06 -6.94
N ASN A 44 -0.90 6.18 -6.53
CA ASN A 44 -0.20 7.47 -6.42
C ASN A 44 0.97 7.38 -5.44
N PHE A 45 0.75 6.72 -4.30
CA PHE A 45 1.82 6.48 -3.34
C PHE A 45 2.86 5.52 -3.89
N MET A 46 2.44 4.45 -4.57
CA MET A 46 3.37 3.46 -5.13
C MET A 46 4.33 4.08 -6.16
N VAL A 47 3.82 4.98 -7.02
CA VAL A 47 4.64 5.73 -7.98
C VAL A 47 5.59 6.68 -7.27
N LEU A 48 5.07 7.47 -6.30
CA LEU A 48 5.87 8.40 -5.51
C LEU A 48 7.02 7.69 -4.77
N ALA A 49 6.72 6.55 -4.15
CA ALA A 49 7.68 5.79 -3.36
C ALA A 49 8.58 4.84 -4.17
N LYS A 50 8.43 4.83 -5.50
CA LYS A 50 9.12 3.91 -6.43
C LYS A 50 9.04 2.47 -5.94
N VAL A 51 7.84 2.07 -5.53
CA VAL A 51 7.61 0.75 -4.96
C VAL A 51 8.00 -0.32 -5.96
N ASN A 52 8.87 -1.22 -5.54
CA ASN A 52 9.29 -2.35 -6.36
C ASN A 52 8.99 -3.65 -5.62
N TYR A 53 8.08 -4.44 -6.20
CA TYR A 53 7.75 -5.78 -5.75
C TYR A 53 8.51 -6.82 -6.58
N ASN A 54 9.33 -7.63 -5.92
CA ASN A 54 10.00 -8.78 -6.50
C ASN A 54 9.29 -10.07 -6.04
N PRO A 55 8.52 -10.74 -6.92
CA PRO A 55 7.78 -11.94 -6.56
C PRO A 55 8.68 -13.14 -6.28
N SER A 56 9.81 -13.28 -6.98
CA SER A 56 10.75 -14.39 -6.78
C SER A 56 11.41 -14.36 -5.40
N LYS A 57 11.61 -13.16 -4.84
CA LYS A 57 12.19 -12.96 -3.51
C LYS A 57 11.14 -12.68 -2.43
N MET A 58 9.88 -12.52 -2.81
CA MET A 58 8.78 -12.06 -1.95
C MET A 58 9.17 -10.79 -1.17
N THR A 59 9.78 -9.83 -1.87
CA THR A 59 10.20 -8.57 -1.26
C THR A 59 9.47 -7.39 -1.88
N ILE A 60 9.04 -6.46 -1.05
CA ILE A 60 8.61 -5.12 -1.47
C ILE A 60 9.65 -4.12 -0.98
N SER A 61 10.03 -3.17 -1.84
CA SER A 61 11.00 -2.14 -1.49
C SER A 61 10.47 -0.74 -1.76
N PHE A 62 10.85 0.19 -0.90
CA PHE A 62 10.48 1.60 -0.94
C PHE A 62 11.75 2.43 -1.02
N LYS A 63 11.80 3.42 -1.92
CA LYS A 63 13.01 4.21 -2.16
C LYS A 63 12.72 5.70 -2.17
N ASN A 64 13.39 6.45 -1.30
CA ASN A 64 13.40 7.90 -1.35
C ASN A 64 14.78 8.49 -1.01
N ASN A 65 15.21 9.52 -1.74
CA ASN A 65 16.44 10.27 -1.46
C ASN A 65 17.67 9.41 -1.12
N GLY A 66 17.88 8.32 -1.88
CA GLY A 66 18.99 7.40 -1.68
C GLY A 66 18.80 6.38 -0.55
N LYS A 67 17.80 6.54 0.32
CA LYS A 67 17.42 5.57 1.34
C LYS A 67 16.48 4.52 0.75
N THR A 68 16.67 3.27 1.16
CA THR A 68 15.88 2.13 0.68
C THR A 68 15.51 1.23 1.85
N ASP A 69 14.22 0.95 2.00
CA ASP A 69 13.73 -0.06 2.93
C ASP A 69 13.22 -1.26 2.13
N ILE A 70 13.54 -2.47 2.61
CA ILE A 70 13.15 -3.72 1.97
C ILE A 70 12.43 -4.56 3.01
N PHE A 71 11.16 -4.86 2.73
CA PHE A 71 10.36 -5.75 3.54
C PHE A 71 10.26 -7.09 2.84
N ARG A 72 10.62 -8.16 3.56
CA ARG A 72 10.44 -9.53 3.10
C ARG A 72 9.12 -10.05 3.65
N MET A 73 8.24 -10.45 2.75
CA MET A 73 7.02 -11.15 3.12
C MET A 73 7.40 -12.59 3.45
N LYS A 74 7.07 -13.02 4.66
CA LYS A 74 7.21 -14.40 5.10
C LYS A 74 5.83 -15.03 5.06
N THR A 75 5.68 -16.16 4.38
CA THR A 75 4.49 -16.98 4.52
C THR A 75 4.40 -17.43 5.98
N SER A 76 3.24 -17.22 6.62
CA SER A 76 2.99 -17.85 7.92
C SER A 76 3.21 -19.35 7.73
N GLY A 77 4.02 -19.99 8.58
CA GLY A 77 4.60 -21.33 8.39
C GLY A 77 3.63 -22.52 8.25
N ASN A 78 2.37 -22.27 7.91
CA ASN A 78 1.48 -23.26 7.33
C ASN A 78 1.76 -23.31 5.83
N ASN A 79 1.76 -24.49 5.24
CA ASN A 79 1.96 -24.72 3.80
C ASN A 79 0.89 -24.00 2.97
N VAL A 80 1.04 -22.70 2.77
CA VAL A 80 0.21 -21.90 1.86
C VAL A 80 0.68 -22.26 0.45
N GLU A 81 0.27 -23.43 -0.02
CA GLU A 81 0.35 -23.83 -1.44
C GLU A 81 -0.63 -23.03 -2.31
N GLN A 82 -1.48 -22.19 -1.70
CA GLN A 82 -2.47 -21.42 -2.42
C GLN A 82 -2.47 -19.95 -1.98
N TRP A 83 -1.91 -19.15 -2.88
CA TRP A 83 -1.94 -17.71 -2.99
C TRP A 83 -3.16 -17.04 -2.34
N ALA A 84 -2.94 -16.29 -1.27
CA ALA A 84 -3.78 -15.12 -1.03
C ALA A 84 -3.27 -14.03 -1.99
N PRO A 85 -4.10 -13.49 -2.90
CA PRO A 85 -3.68 -12.38 -3.74
C PRO A 85 -3.25 -11.22 -2.84
N LEU A 86 -2.03 -10.72 -3.06
CA LEU A 86 -1.62 -9.45 -2.48
C LEU A 86 -2.43 -8.36 -3.19
N ILE A 87 -3.53 -7.92 -2.58
CA ILE A 87 -4.31 -6.79 -3.07
C ILE A 87 -3.55 -5.52 -2.69
N LEU A 88 -2.67 -5.06 -3.58
CA LEU A 88 -2.24 -3.66 -3.63
C LEU A 88 -3.24 -2.94 -4.54
N ALA A 89 -4.36 -2.49 -3.97
CA ALA A 89 -5.38 -1.81 -4.74
C ALA A 89 -4.90 -0.42 -5.18
N ALA A 90 -4.40 -0.37 -6.42
CA ALA A 90 -4.43 0.80 -7.27
C ALA A 90 -5.67 0.67 -8.16
N GLU A 91 -6.76 1.37 -7.85
CA GLU A 91 -7.82 1.55 -8.85
C GLU A 91 -7.31 2.49 -9.94
N ALA A 92 -7.34 2.01 -11.19
CA ALA A 92 -7.21 2.82 -12.40
C ALA A 92 -8.30 2.39 -13.39
N VAL A 93 -9.24 3.31 -13.59
CA VAL A 93 -10.36 3.41 -14.56
C VAL A 93 -11.48 2.37 -14.47
#